data_AF-A0A3D5WBV6-F1
#
_entry.id   AF-A0A3D5WBV6-F1
#
_cell.length_a   1.000
_cell.length_b   1.000
_cell.length_c   1.000
_cell.angle_alpha   90.00
_cell.angle_beta   90.00
_cell.angle_gamma   90.00
#
_symmetry.space_group_name_H-M   'P 1'
#
loop_
_entity.id
_entity.type
_entity.pdbx_description
1 polymer ?
#
loop_
_entity_poly.entity_id
_entity_poly.type
_entity_poly.pdbx_seq_one_letter_code
_entity_poly.pdbx_strand_id
1 'polypeptide(L)'
;MESRLFRCTECNELTNMTEHDFSAEYHYDKEKDCFIELVKNDREPFITKHKRHKVEELKVNGSSFISDRPYSEPLKTSYFEATNGREDFVIKRWRDRIESPLRYEIAEGYIEVTNKSVIHCENIRKQIQAEINPLISQDKITRLIQVVERVISELDTKSLLKDSLELDHPLVLQCRLKNSVIKSIVELSKDIFKGEEFKKIRDFIYDNSDYTGVMAPLVKRQFTIKPSPQIGKRFKKEVVIPTEIGQGDILTL
;
A
#
# COMPACT_ATOMS: atom_id res chain seq x y z
N MET A 1 -7.25 7.89 -18.71
CA MET A 1 -6.20 7.11 -19.37
C MET A 1 -6.62 5.66 -19.38
N GLU A 2 -6.98 5.13 -20.54
CA GLU A 2 -7.38 3.73 -20.70
C GLU A 2 -6.14 2.90 -21.07
N SER A 3 -5.57 2.21 -20.08
CA SER A 3 -4.55 1.19 -20.31
C SER A 3 -5.24 -0.17 -20.48
N ARG A 4 -4.88 -0.93 -21.52
CA ARG A 4 -5.47 -2.23 -21.84
C ARG A 4 -4.43 -3.34 -21.76
N LEU A 5 -4.66 -4.31 -20.88
CA LEU A 5 -3.75 -5.42 -20.67
C LEU A 5 -4.11 -6.58 -21.62
N PHE A 6 -3.13 -7.06 -22.37
CA PHE A 6 -3.28 -8.19 -23.29
C PHE A 6 -2.34 -9.33 -22.91
N ARG A 7 -2.82 -10.55 -23.11
CA ARG A 7 -2.07 -11.80 -22.89
C ARG A 7 -2.05 -12.63 -24.15
N CYS A 8 -0.88 -13.11 -24.53
CA CYS A 8 -0.78 -14.23 -25.47
C CYS A 8 -1.11 -15.54 -24.75
N THR A 9 -2.13 -16.25 -25.23
CA THR A 9 -2.59 -17.51 -24.60
C THR A 9 -1.63 -18.69 -24.78
N GLU A 10 -0.70 -18.60 -25.73
CA GLU A 10 0.26 -19.67 -26.05
C GLU A 10 1.57 -19.56 -25.27
N CYS A 11 2.07 -18.35 -25.01
CA CYS A 11 3.34 -18.12 -24.31
C CYS A 11 3.21 -17.38 -22.98
N ASN A 12 2.00 -16.95 -22.60
CA ASN A 12 1.71 -16.13 -21.41
C ASN A 12 2.41 -14.77 -21.35
N GLU A 13 2.96 -14.30 -22.47
CA GLU A 13 3.53 -12.96 -22.55
C GLU A 13 2.42 -11.92 -22.43
N LEU A 14 2.68 -10.90 -21.61
CA LEU A 14 1.77 -9.83 -21.31
C LEU A 14 2.30 -8.52 -21.88
N THR A 15 1.38 -7.70 -22.37
CA THR A 15 1.68 -6.30 -22.72
C THR A 15 0.56 -5.40 -22.24
N ASN A 16 0.91 -4.22 -21.76
CA ASN A 16 -0.06 -3.20 -21.40
C ASN A 16 -0.01 -2.11 -22.46
N MET A 17 -1.05 -2.04 -23.28
CA MET A 17 -1.14 -1.06 -24.35
C MET A 17 -1.74 0.23 -23.80
N THR A 18 -1.06 1.35 -24.05
CA THR A 18 -1.45 2.68 -23.61
C THR A 18 -1.53 3.64 -24.79
N GLU A 19 -2.17 4.80 -24.60
CA GLU A 19 -2.15 5.87 -25.60
C GLU A 19 -0.74 6.42 -25.84
N HIS A 20 0.17 6.22 -24.89
CA HIS A 20 1.55 6.68 -24.97
C HIS A 20 2.46 5.77 -25.81
N ASP A 21 1.99 4.60 -26.24
CA ASP A 21 2.83 3.66 -27.01
C ASP A 21 3.25 4.20 -28.39
N PHE A 22 2.65 5.31 -28.84
CA PHE A 22 2.98 6.04 -30.06
C PHE A 22 3.66 7.40 -29.78
N SER A 23 3.94 7.70 -28.51
CA SER A 23 4.60 8.95 -28.13
C SER A 23 6.04 8.93 -28.61
N ALA A 24 6.48 10.04 -29.19
CA ALA A 24 7.84 10.15 -29.66
C ALA A 24 8.84 10.28 -28.49
N GLU A 25 10.02 9.72 -28.67
CA GLU A 25 11.15 9.93 -27.77
C GLU A 25 12.01 11.08 -28.30
N TYR A 26 12.41 12.00 -27.44
CA TYR A 26 13.25 13.14 -27.82
C TYR A 26 14.66 12.95 -27.29
N HIS A 27 15.64 13.01 -28.18
CA HIS A 27 17.05 12.94 -27.83
C HIS A 27 17.75 14.24 -28.22
N TYR A 28 18.52 14.82 -27.30
CA TYR A 28 19.34 15.97 -27.61
C TYR A 28 20.61 15.55 -28.35
N ASP A 29 20.75 15.99 -29.59
CA ASP A 29 21.94 15.81 -30.42
C ASP A 29 22.88 17.00 -30.17
N LYS A 30 23.98 16.74 -29.47
CA LYS A 30 25.00 17.76 -29.13
C LYS A 30 25.74 18.29 -30.34
N GLU A 31 25.87 17.52 -31.43
CA GLU A 31 26.60 17.95 -32.62
C GLU A 31 25.76 18.91 -33.46
N LYS A 32 24.44 18.69 -33.49
CA LYS A 32 23.49 19.52 -34.24
C LYS A 32 22.84 20.61 -33.39
N ASP A 33 23.13 20.65 -32.10
CA ASP A 33 22.54 21.55 -31.10
C ASP A 33 20.99 21.59 -31.18
N CYS A 34 20.37 20.41 -31.31
CA CYS A 34 18.93 20.30 -31.46
C CYS A 34 18.36 19.01 -30.87
N PHE A 35 17.05 18.98 -30.64
CA PHE A 35 16.34 17.76 -30.27
C PHE A 35 15.92 17.00 -31.52
N ILE A 36 16.25 15.71 -31.56
CA ILE A 36 15.79 14.76 -32.58
C ILE A 36 14.59 14.02 -32.01
N GLU A 37 13.50 14.06 -32.77
CA GLU A 37 12.30 13.28 -32.50
C GLU A 37 12.45 11.87 -33.10
N LEU A 38 12.31 10.86 -32.25
CA LEU A 38 12.29 9.45 -32.64
C LEU A 38 10.85 8.94 -32.54
N VAL A 39 10.21 8.75 -33.69
CA VAL A 39 8.90 8.12 -33.77
C VAL A 39 9.04 6.65 -33.42
N LYS A 40 8.29 6.21 -32.40
CA LYS A 40 8.31 4.85 -31.90
C LYS A 40 6.91 4.28 -31.83
N ASN A 41 6.79 2.98 -32.06
CA ASN A 41 5.57 2.21 -31.85
C ASN A 41 5.91 1.05 -30.91
N ASP A 42 5.68 1.25 -29.63
CA ASP A 42 6.00 0.27 -28.57
C ASP A 42 5.14 -1.00 -28.65
N ARG A 43 4.05 -0.98 -29.42
CA ARG A 43 3.20 -2.16 -29.63
C ARG A 43 3.75 -3.12 -30.67
N GLU A 44 4.49 -2.60 -31.65
CA GLU A 44 4.93 -3.36 -32.84
C GLU A 44 5.73 -4.63 -32.47
N PRO A 45 6.67 -4.61 -31.51
CA PRO A 45 7.41 -5.80 -31.12
C PRO A 45 6.50 -6.93 -30.63
N PHE A 46 5.51 -6.61 -29.79
CA PHE A 46 4.55 -7.59 -29.29
C PHE A 46 3.66 -8.10 -30.41
N ILE A 47 3.09 -7.21 -31.23
CA ILE A 47 2.20 -7.58 -32.33
C ILE A 47 2.95 -8.49 -33.30
N THR A 48 4.13 -8.10 -33.77
CA THR A 48 4.92 -8.87 -34.73
C THR A 48 5.30 -10.25 -34.21
N LYS A 49 5.75 -10.34 -32.96
CA LYS A 49 6.11 -11.62 -32.32
C LYS A 49 4.90 -12.57 -32.20
N HIS A 50 3.70 -12.02 -32.02
CA HIS A 50 2.47 -12.78 -31.75
C HIS A 50 1.49 -12.82 -32.92
N LYS A 51 1.91 -12.47 -34.15
CA LYS A 51 1.05 -12.43 -35.37
C LYS A 51 0.25 -13.71 -35.63
N ARG A 52 0.77 -14.86 -35.18
CA ARG A 52 0.14 -16.18 -35.35
C ARG A 52 -0.42 -16.76 -34.06
N HIS A 53 -0.25 -16.07 -32.93
CA HIS A 53 -0.73 -16.53 -31.65
C HIS A 53 -2.11 -15.96 -31.34
N LYS A 54 -2.89 -16.68 -30.54
CA LYS A 54 -4.13 -16.12 -30.00
C LYS A 54 -3.83 -15.20 -28.81
N VAL A 55 -4.28 -13.95 -28.93
CA VAL A 55 -4.19 -12.92 -27.89
C VAL A 55 -5.58 -12.66 -27.30
N GLU A 56 -5.65 -12.50 -25.98
CA GLU A 56 -6.87 -12.11 -25.26
C GLU A 56 -6.64 -10.86 -24.42
N GLU A 57 -7.70 -10.10 -24.18
CA GLU A 57 -7.69 -8.95 -23.28
C GLU A 57 -8.00 -9.40 -21.85
N LEU A 58 -7.28 -8.84 -20.89
CA LEU A 58 -7.50 -9.05 -19.47
C LEU A 58 -8.08 -7.77 -18.84
N LYS A 59 -9.18 -7.92 -18.12
CA LYS A 59 -9.80 -6.85 -17.35
C LYS A 59 -9.14 -6.77 -15.97
N VAL A 60 -8.48 -5.65 -15.69
CA VAL A 60 -7.81 -5.39 -14.41
C VAL A 60 -8.82 -5.12 -13.30
N ASN A 61 -8.64 -5.75 -12.15
CA ASN A 61 -9.35 -5.44 -10.92
C ASN A 61 -8.66 -4.26 -10.21
N GLY A 62 -9.16 -3.04 -10.38
CA GLY A 62 -8.52 -1.82 -9.85
C GLY A 62 -8.33 -1.79 -8.33
N SER A 63 -9.13 -2.53 -7.55
CA SER A 63 -9.02 -2.57 -6.08
C SER A 63 -8.02 -3.60 -5.56
N SER A 64 -7.46 -4.44 -6.43
CA SER A 64 -6.51 -5.50 -6.07
C SER A 64 -5.05 -5.04 -6.07
N PHE A 65 -4.79 -3.78 -6.43
CA PHE A 65 -3.44 -3.27 -6.55
C PHE A 65 -2.70 -3.33 -5.20
N ILE A 66 -1.48 -3.85 -5.24
CA ILE A 66 -0.57 -3.86 -4.10
C ILE A 66 0.89 -3.74 -4.57
N SER A 67 1.78 -3.23 -3.72
CA SER A 67 3.19 -3.04 -4.07
C SER A 67 4.09 -3.23 -2.85
N ASP A 68 5.31 -3.68 -3.12
CA ASP A 68 6.37 -3.83 -2.13
C ASP A 68 6.96 -2.49 -1.64
N ARG A 69 6.75 -1.41 -2.38
CA ARG A 69 7.27 -0.06 -2.10
C ARG A 69 6.24 1.06 -2.35
N PRO A 70 6.49 2.31 -1.90
CA PRO A 70 5.61 3.47 -2.08
C PRO A 70 5.20 3.78 -3.52
N TYR A 71 4.09 4.49 -3.69
CA TYR A 71 3.58 4.92 -5.00
C TYR A 71 4.52 5.82 -5.77
N SER A 72 5.38 6.56 -5.09
CA SER A 72 6.41 7.42 -5.69
C SER A 72 7.62 6.64 -6.24
N GLU A 73 7.89 5.43 -5.76
CA GLU A 73 9.07 4.65 -6.17
C GLU A 73 8.89 4.06 -7.57
N PRO A 74 9.67 4.50 -8.58
CA PRO A 74 9.51 4.01 -9.96
C PRO A 74 9.96 2.55 -10.15
N LEU A 75 10.91 2.04 -9.36
CA LEU A 75 11.50 0.71 -9.48
C LEU A 75 10.83 -0.36 -8.59
N LYS A 76 9.63 -0.09 -8.12
CA LYS A 76 8.86 -1.02 -7.28
C LYS A 76 8.35 -2.22 -8.06
N THR A 77 8.11 -3.31 -7.33
CA THR A 77 7.35 -4.45 -7.83
C THR A 77 5.92 -4.37 -7.32
N SER A 78 4.98 -4.37 -8.25
CA SER A 78 3.55 -4.32 -7.95
C SER A 78 2.84 -5.57 -8.44
N TYR A 79 1.75 -5.92 -7.76
CA TYR A 79 0.88 -7.03 -8.09
C TYR A 79 -0.56 -6.52 -8.18
N PHE A 80 -1.34 -7.11 -9.07
CA PHE A 80 -2.77 -6.86 -9.19
C PHE A 80 -3.45 -8.05 -9.86
N GLU A 81 -4.74 -8.21 -9.63
CA GLU A 81 -5.57 -9.24 -10.24
C GLU A 81 -6.15 -8.75 -11.56
N ALA A 82 -6.26 -9.66 -12.53
CA ALA A 82 -6.93 -9.43 -13.79
C ALA A 82 -7.69 -10.69 -14.24
N THR A 83 -8.76 -10.53 -15.01
CA THR A 83 -9.61 -11.64 -15.45
C THR A 83 -9.85 -11.60 -16.95
N ASN A 84 -9.90 -12.76 -17.61
CA ASN A 84 -10.40 -12.88 -18.99
C ASN A 84 -11.91 -13.19 -19.03
N GLY A 85 -12.59 -13.13 -17.87
CA GLY A 85 -13.99 -13.49 -17.70
C GLY A 85 -14.25 -14.99 -17.46
N ARG A 86 -13.22 -15.84 -17.57
CA ARG A 86 -13.28 -17.28 -17.30
C ARG A 86 -12.35 -17.69 -16.16
N GLU A 87 -11.17 -17.10 -16.12
CA GLU A 87 -10.10 -17.36 -15.16
C GLU A 87 -9.57 -16.03 -14.61
N ASP A 88 -9.09 -16.07 -13.37
CA ASP A 88 -8.44 -14.95 -12.70
C ASP A 88 -6.93 -15.18 -12.65
N PHE A 89 -6.18 -14.10 -12.84
CA PHE A 89 -4.72 -14.08 -12.90
C PHE A 89 -4.18 -13.06 -11.93
N VAL A 90 -3.09 -13.39 -11.25
CA VAL A 90 -2.26 -12.38 -10.58
C VAL A 90 -1.19 -11.92 -11.57
N ILE A 91 -1.11 -10.63 -11.78
CA ILE A 91 -0.15 -9.99 -12.67
C ILE A 91 0.87 -9.28 -11.80
N LYS A 92 2.14 -9.64 -12.00
CA LYS A 92 3.27 -8.90 -11.44
C LYS A 92 3.77 -7.90 -12.47
N ARG A 93 4.05 -6.68 -12.03
CA ARG A 93 4.52 -5.55 -12.82
C ARG A 93 5.75 -4.92 -12.17
N TRP A 94 6.85 -4.81 -12.92
CA TRP A 94 8.13 -4.25 -12.44
C TRP A 94 8.96 -3.69 -13.59
N ARG A 95 10.07 -3.04 -13.28
CA ARG A 95 11.14 -2.67 -14.23
C ARG A 95 12.48 -2.65 -13.52
N ASP A 96 13.56 -2.89 -14.27
CA ASP A 96 14.91 -2.98 -13.70
C ASP A 96 15.58 -1.59 -13.57
N ARG A 97 15.17 -0.62 -14.41
CA ARG A 97 15.70 0.75 -14.46
C ARG A 97 14.59 1.73 -14.83
N ILE A 98 14.78 3.01 -14.54
CA ILE A 98 13.77 4.06 -14.77
C ILE A 98 13.48 4.19 -16.26
N GLU A 99 14.52 4.08 -17.09
CA GLU A 99 14.48 4.20 -18.55
C GLU A 99 13.99 2.92 -19.23
N SER A 100 13.87 1.81 -18.49
CA SER A 100 13.39 0.55 -19.05
C SER A 100 11.85 0.49 -19.05
N PRO A 101 11.25 -0.13 -20.09
CA PRO A 101 9.81 -0.33 -20.11
C PRO A 101 9.36 -1.24 -18.95
N LEU A 102 8.11 -1.06 -18.52
CA LEU A 102 7.48 -1.95 -17.55
C LEU A 102 7.35 -3.35 -18.13
N ARG A 103 7.70 -4.35 -17.33
CA ARG A 103 7.53 -5.77 -17.61
C ARG A 103 6.35 -6.30 -16.83
N TYR A 104 5.74 -7.34 -17.39
CA TYR A 104 4.55 -7.99 -16.86
C TYR A 104 4.74 -9.51 -16.93
N GLU A 105 4.36 -10.21 -15.86
CA GLU A 105 4.30 -11.68 -15.84
C GLU A 105 3.08 -12.14 -15.04
N ILE A 106 2.57 -13.33 -15.37
CA ILE A 106 1.57 -14.00 -14.55
C ILE A 106 2.28 -14.63 -13.36
N ALA A 107 1.91 -14.21 -12.16
CA ALA A 107 2.27 -14.88 -10.93
C ALA A 107 1.23 -15.97 -10.63
N GLU A 108 1.70 -17.18 -10.31
CA GLU A 108 0.81 -18.28 -9.97
C GLU A 108 0.18 -18.08 -8.60
N GLY A 109 -1.15 -18.01 -8.53
CA GLY A 109 -1.87 -17.94 -7.27
C GLY A 109 -2.91 -16.84 -7.18
N TYR A 110 -3.17 -16.40 -5.96
CA TYR A 110 -4.01 -15.25 -5.61
C TYR A 110 -3.28 -14.36 -4.59
N ILE A 111 -3.68 -13.09 -4.51
CA ILE A 111 -3.12 -12.14 -3.54
C ILE A 111 -3.82 -12.34 -2.20
N GLU A 112 -3.09 -12.77 -1.18
CA GLU A 112 -3.58 -12.80 0.20
C GLU A 112 -3.03 -11.59 0.96
N VAL A 113 -3.91 -10.81 1.57
CA VAL A 113 -3.55 -9.65 2.38
C VAL A 113 -3.92 -9.88 3.84
N THR A 114 -2.95 -9.72 4.73
CA THR A 114 -3.15 -9.71 6.18
C THR A 114 -2.99 -8.29 6.71
N ASN A 115 -3.76 -7.95 7.75
CA ASN A 115 -3.82 -6.60 8.31
C ASN A 115 -3.47 -6.65 9.80
N LYS A 116 -2.69 -5.67 10.25
CA LYS A 116 -2.36 -5.46 11.66
C LYS A 116 -2.56 -4.00 12.04
N SER A 117 -3.41 -3.74 13.03
CA SER A 117 -3.54 -2.41 13.62
C SER A 117 -2.31 -2.10 14.50
N VAL A 118 -1.80 -0.88 14.40
CA VAL A 118 -0.69 -0.36 15.22
C VAL A 118 -0.94 1.09 15.58
N ILE A 119 -0.34 1.54 16.68
CA ILE A 119 -0.44 2.91 17.18
C ILE A 119 0.92 3.61 17.16
N HIS A 120 0.91 4.95 17.20
CA HIS A 120 2.12 5.75 17.23
C HIS A 120 2.58 6.05 18.66
N CYS A 121 3.02 5.02 19.42
CA CYS A 121 3.38 5.15 20.83
C CYS A 121 4.32 6.34 21.12
N GLU A 122 5.38 6.50 20.33
CA GLU A 122 6.35 7.59 20.51
C GLU A 122 5.76 8.97 20.21
N ASN A 123 4.88 9.09 19.22
CA ASN A 123 4.25 10.38 18.88
C ASN A 123 3.24 10.77 19.95
N ILE A 124 2.44 9.82 20.45
CA ILE A 124 1.54 10.05 21.59
C ILE A 124 2.35 10.54 22.80
N ARG A 125 3.47 9.87 23.12
CA ARG A 125 4.34 10.28 24.22
C ARG A 125 4.88 11.70 24.03
N LYS A 126 5.46 12.00 22.87
CA LYS A 126 6.02 13.33 22.56
C LYS A 126 4.95 14.43 22.63
N GLN A 127 3.76 14.18 22.10
CA GLN A 127 2.68 15.17 22.10
C GLN A 127 2.18 15.47 23.52
N ILE A 128 1.97 14.43 24.35
CA ILE A 128 1.58 14.63 25.76
C ILE A 128 2.68 15.40 26.51
N GLN A 129 3.94 15.07 26.26
CA GLN A 129 5.08 15.77 26.87
C GLN A 129 5.17 17.24 26.42
N ALA A 130 4.73 17.58 25.22
CA ALA A 130 4.73 18.95 24.72
C ALA A 130 3.53 19.77 25.24
N GLU A 131 2.35 19.17 25.31
CA GLU A 131 1.10 19.90 25.59
C GLU A 131 0.66 19.88 27.06
N ILE A 132 1.07 18.87 27.84
CA ILE A 132 0.48 18.58 29.16
C ILE A 132 1.55 18.53 30.27
N ASN A 133 2.82 18.31 29.94
CA ASN A 133 3.92 18.34 30.90
C ASN A 133 3.99 19.74 31.58
N PRO A 134 4.27 19.83 32.90
CA PRO A 134 4.68 18.78 33.84
C PRO A 134 3.57 18.03 34.57
N LEU A 135 2.31 18.17 34.17
CA LEU A 135 1.17 17.65 34.94
C LEU A 135 1.14 16.11 35.04
N ILE A 136 1.80 15.38 34.13
CA ILE A 136 1.67 13.93 34.00
C ILE A 136 3.04 13.24 34.01
N SER A 137 3.18 12.21 34.86
CA SER A 137 4.40 11.39 34.93
C SER A 137 4.56 10.41 33.76
N GLN A 138 5.79 10.03 33.45
CA GLN A 138 6.09 9.07 32.37
C GLN A 138 5.43 7.70 32.56
N ASP A 139 5.29 7.24 33.80
CA ASP A 139 4.61 5.98 34.12
C ASP A 139 3.13 6.03 33.72
N LYS A 140 2.45 7.14 34.00
CA LYS A 140 1.04 7.33 33.61
C LYS A 140 0.89 7.42 32.10
N ILE A 141 1.81 8.09 31.40
CA ILE A 141 1.82 8.12 29.92
C ILE A 141 1.96 6.71 29.35
N THR A 142 2.89 5.91 29.91
CA THR A 142 3.10 4.53 29.47
C THR A 142 1.84 3.68 29.69
N ARG A 143 1.16 3.82 30.83
CA ARG A 143 -0.11 3.13 31.09
C ARG A 143 -1.22 3.56 30.12
N LEU A 144 -1.30 4.84 29.75
CA LEU A 144 -2.25 5.31 28.74
C LEU A 144 -1.98 4.66 27.39
N ILE A 145 -0.73 4.64 26.93
CA ILE A 145 -0.34 4.00 25.67
C ILE A 145 -0.74 2.53 25.66
N GLN A 146 -0.53 1.80 26.76
CA GLN A 146 -0.97 0.41 26.90
C GLN A 146 -2.49 0.24 26.79
N VAL A 147 -3.27 1.16 27.37
CA VAL A 147 -4.73 1.16 27.23
C VAL A 147 -5.13 1.35 25.78
N VAL A 148 -4.53 2.32 25.09
CA VAL A 148 -4.80 2.62 23.67
C VAL A 148 -4.43 1.42 22.79
N GLU A 149 -3.27 0.81 23.00
CA GLU A 149 -2.79 -0.36 22.27
C GLU A 149 -3.71 -1.57 22.45
N ARG A 150 -4.13 -1.84 23.69
CA ARG A 150 -5.07 -2.92 23.99
C ARG A 150 -6.40 -2.70 23.26
N VAL A 151 -7.00 -1.51 23.41
CA VAL A 151 -8.29 -1.21 22.78
C VAL A 151 -8.20 -1.36 21.25
N ILE A 152 -7.11 -0.90 20.64
CA ILE A 152 -6.94 -0.92 19.18
C ILE A 152 -6.59 -2.32 18.63
N SER A 153 -5.88 -3.14 19.41
CA SER A 153 -5.56 -4.51 19.01
C SER A 153 -6.77 -5.45 19.06
N GLU A 154 -7.79 -5.12 19.86
CA GLU A 154 -9.07 -5.84 19.93
C GLU A 154 -10.07 -5.43 18.83
N LEU A 155 -9.78 -4.39 18.04
CA LEU A 155 -10.66 -3.95 16.96
C LEU A 155 -10.60 -4.90 15.76
N ASP A 156 -11.77 -5.17 15.18
CA ASP A 156 -11.85 -5.80 13.87
C ASP A 156 -11.23 -4.88 12.82
N THR A 157 -10.12 -5.32 12.23
CA THR A 157 -9.40 -4.59 11.18
C THR A 157 -10.30 -4.30 9.98
N LYS A 158 -11.27 -5.18 9.64
CA LYS A 158 -12.22 -4.90 8.55
C LYS A 158 -13.10 -3.68 8.84
N SER A 159 -13.41 -3.45 10.11
CA SER A 159 -14.18 -2.28 10.53
C SER A 159 -13.38 -0.98 10.44
N LEU A 160 -12.06 -1.04 10.67
CA LEU A 160 -11.13 0.09 10.55
C LEU A 160 -10.90 0.47 9.08
N LEU A 161 -10.78 -0.52 8.19
CA LEU A 161 -10.56 -0.30 6.76
C LEU A 161 -11.65 0.52 6.07
N LYS A 162 -12.89 0.49 6.58
CA LYS A 162 -14.00 1.27 6.00
C LYS A 162 -13.81 2.77 6.13
N ASP A 163 -13.15 3.20 7.19
CA ASP A 163 -12.88 4.59 7.53
C ASP A 163 -11.36 4.82 7.49
N SER A 164 -10.72 4.39 6.40
CA SER A 164 -9.28 4.48 6.20
C SER A 164 -8.91 5.27 4.95
N LEU A 165 -7.75 5.92 5.03
CA LEU A 165 -7.12 6.63 3.93
C LEU A 165 -5.81 5.91 3.60
N GLU A 166 -5.63 5.64 2.31
CA GLU A 166 -4.34 5.18 1.81
C GLU A 166 -3.39 6.37 1.69
N LEU A 167 -2.21 6.23 2.31
CA LEU A 167 -1.15 7.23 2.25
C LEU A 167 -0.25 6.96 1.04
N ASP A 168 1.00 7.42 1.09
CA ASP A 168 1.98 7.22 0.01
C ASP A 168 2.41 5.75 -0.20
N HIS A 169 2.03 4.85 0.71
CA HIS A 169 2.38 3.44 0.65
C HIS A 169 1.13 2.55 0.64
N PRO A 170 0.96 1.64 -0.34
CA PRO A 170 -0.21 0.73 -0.42
C PRO A 170 -0.35 -0.25 0.76
N LEU A 171 0.67 -0.33 1.62
CA LEU A 171 0.71 -1.23 2.77
C LEU A 171 0.46 -0.50 4.09
N VAL A 172 0.22 0.81 4.06
CA VAL A 172 -0.02 1.61 5.26
C VAL A 172 -1.27 2.44 5.04
N LEU A 173 -2.28 2.15 5.86
CA LEU A 173 -3.56 2.88 5.85
C LEU A 173 -3.70 3.63 7.15
N GLN A 174 -4.04 4.91 7.07
CA GLN A 174 -4.37 5.71 8.25
C GLN A 174 -5.85 5.61 8.53
N CYS A 175 -6.23 5.24 9.75
CA CYS A 175 -7.61 4.96 10.10
C CYS A 175 -8.12 5.99 11.11
N ARG A 176 -9.38 6.38 10.97
CA ARG A 176 -10.05 7.22 11.96
C ARG A 176 -10.68 6.37 13.05
N LEU A 177 -10.51 6.79 14.30
CA LEU A 177 -11.21 6.15 15.42
C LEU A 177 -12.68 6.56 15.45
N LYS A 178 -13.56 5.56 15.62
CA LYS A 178 -14.99 5.82 15.86
C LYS A 178 -15.18 6.42 17.24
N ASN A 179 -16.19 7.28 17.38
CA ASN A 179 -16.55 7.91 18.66
C ASN A 179 -16.78 6.90 19.80
N SER A 180 -17.28 5.70 19.50
CA SER A 180 -17.42 4.63 20.50
C SER A 180 -16.07 4.18 21.06
N VAL A 181 -15.06 4.00 20.20
CA VAL A 181 -13.71 3.59 20.59
C VAL A 181 -13.03 4.70 21.40
N ILE A 182 -13.15 5.95 20.96
CA ILE A 182 -12.62 7.12 21.68
C ILE A 182 -13.20 7.16 23.10
N LYS A 183 -14.52 7.00 23.24
CA LYS A 183 -15.19 6.92 24.55
C LYS A 183 -14.67 5.78 25.42
N SER A 184 -14.44 4.60 24.85
CA SER A 184 -13.86 3.46 25.58
C SER A 184 -12.45 3.76 26.11
N ILE A 185 -11.59 4.40 25.30
CA ILE A 185 -10.24 4.81 25.73
C ILE A 185 -10.35 5.82 26.88
N VAL A 186 -11.21 6.83 26.75
CA VAL A 186 -11.44 7.84 27.80
C VAL A 186 -11.94 7.20 29.09
N GLU A 187 -12.87 6.24 29.01
CA GLU A 187 -13.41 5.55 30.19
C GLU A 187 -12.32 4.77 30.92
N LEU A 188 -11.54 3.95 30.21
CA LEU A 188 -10.45 3.17 30.76
C LEU A 188 -9.32 4.05 31.34
N SER A 189 -9.16 5.27 30.83
CA SER A 189 -8.17 6.23 31.33
C SER A 189 -8.51 6.77 32.73
N LYS A 190 -9.76 6.67 33.19
CA LYS A 190 -10.16 7.10 34.54
C LYS A 190 -9.48 6.32 35.65
N ASP A 191 -8.99 5.12 35.38
CA ASP A 191 -8.25 4.30 36.35
C ASP A 191 -6.81 4.79 36.56
N ILE A 192 -6.30 5.62 35.65
CA ILE A 192 -4.92 6.10 35.62
C ILE A 192 -4.85 7.56 36.08
N PHE A 193 -5.79 8.39 35.63
CA PHE A 193 -5.77 9.84 35.83
C PHE A 193 -6.93 10.30 36.72
N LYS A 194 -6.70 11.32 37.55
CA LYS A 194 -7.72 11.90 38.44
C LYS A 194 -7.74 13.42 38.33
N GLY A 195 -8.86 14.05 38.69
CA GLY A 195 -8.98 15.50 38.78
C GLY A 195 -8.63 16.23 37.47
N GLU A 196 -7.69 17.17 37.55
CA GLU A 196 -7.25 17.97 36.40
C GLU A 196 -6.48 17.16 35.36
N GLU A 197 -5.68 16.17 35.79
CA GLU A 197 -4.97 15.27 34.86
C GLU A 197 -5.94 14.56 33.91
N PHE A 198 -7.06 14.08 34.46
CA PHE A 198 -8.07 13.38 33.67
C PHE A 198 -8.74 14.32 32.67
N LYS A 199 -9.03 15.57 33.06
CA LYS A 199 -9.60 16.56 32.12
C LYS A 199 -8.66 16.80 30.94
N LYS A 200 -7.36 17.03 31.22
CA LYS A 200 -6.35 17.25 30.19
C LYS A 200 -6.18 16.05 29.26
N ILE A 201 -6.10 14.83 29.80
CA ILE A 201 -5.99 13.61 28.98
C ILE A 201 -7.25 13.36 28.16
N ARG A 202 -8.43 13.56 28.74
CA ARG A 202 -9.68 13.42 28.00
C ARG A 202 -9.70 14.35 26.78
N ASP A 203 -9.38 15.63 27.00
CA ASP A 203 -9.40 16.64 25.95
C ASP A 203 -8.35 16.30 24.88
N PHE A 204 -7.12 15.94 25.29
CA PHE A 204 -6.07 15.43 24.42
C PHE A 204 -6.53 14.26 23.53
N ILE A 205 -7.19 13.26 24.11
CA ILE A 205 -7.69 12.10 23.36
C ILE A 205 -8.68 12.53 22.29
N TYR A 206 -9.63 13.42 22.61
CA TYR A 206 -10.61 13.88 21.63
C TYR A 206 -9.95 14.71 20.51
N ASP A 207 -9.05 15.61 20.87
CA ASP A 207 -8.41 16.53 19.93
C ASP A 207 -7.44 15.82 18.97
N ASN A 208 -6.89 14.67 19.37
CA ASN A 208 -5.89 13.93 18.61
C ASN A 208 -6.42 12.63 17.95
N SER A 209 -7.73 12.39 17.90
CA SER A 209 -8.32 11.14 17.36
C SER A 209 -8.81 11.21 15.90
N ASP A 210 -8.70 12.36 15.24
CA ASP A 210 -9.00 12.47 13.80
C ASP A 210 -7.85 11.93 12.94
N TYR A 211 -8.03 11.82 11.62
CA TYR A 211 -7.05 11.19 10.71
C TYR A 211 -5.62 11.69 10.88
N THR A 212 -5.39 12.97 11.15
CA THR A 212 -4.04 13.55 11.28
C THR A 212 -3.50 13.52 12.71
N GLY A 213 -4.32 13.12 13.69
CA GLY A 213 -3.94 13.16 15.09
C GLY A 213 -3.08 11.97 15.51
N VAL A 214 -2.29 12.15 16.57
CA VAL A 214 -1.36 11.11 17.06
C VAL A 214 -2.07 9.86 17.61
N MET A 215 -3.38 9.92 17.86
CA MET A 215 -4.19 8.77 18.29
C MET A 215 -4.78 7.98 17.11
N ALA A 216 -4.68 8.49 15.87
CA ALA A 216 -5.12 7.76 14.70
C ALA A 216 -4.28 6.48 14.52
N PRO A 217 -4.88 5.28 14.55
CA PRO A 217 -4.15 4.07 14.30
C PRO A 217 -3.76 3.96 12.83
N LEU A 218 -2.68 3.22 12.59
CA LEU A 218 -2.36 2.70 11.27
C LEU A 218 -2.82 1.25 11.16
N VAL A 219 -3.27 0.87 9.98
CA VAL A 219 -3.35 -0.53 9.57
C VAL A 219 -2.17 -0.81 8.66
N LYS A 220 -1.24 -1.63 9.14
CA LYS A 220 -0.13 -2.16 8.35
C LYS A 220 -0.61 -3.43 7.66
N ARG A 221 -0.47 -3.46 6.34
CA ARG A 221 -0.81 -4.59 5.49
C ARG A 221 0.46 -5.38 5.18
N GLN A 222 0.32 -6.69 5.12
CA GLN A 222 1.31 -7.58 4.52
C GLN A 222 0.60 -8.37 3.44
N PHE A 223 1.33 -8.74 2.40
CA PHE A 223 0.76 -9.56 1.34
C PHE A 223 1.68 -10.70 0.96
N THR A 224 1.05 -11.78 0.51
CA THR A 224 1.74 -12.93 -0.07
C THR A 224 0.98 -13.40 -1.29
N ILE A 225 1.69 -14.01 -2.23
CA ILE A 225 1.05 -14.72 -3.34
C ILE A 225 0.89 -16.17 -2.90
N LYS A 226 -0.36 -16.60 -2.71
CA LYS A 226 -0.68 -17.96 -2.27
C LYS A 226 -1.00 -18.85 -3.47
N PRO A 227 -0.52 -20.10 -3.52
CA PRO A 227 -0.86 -21.03 -4.59
C PRO A 227 -2.37 -21.20 -4.67
N SER A 228 -2.93 -21.17 -5.89
CA SER A 228 -4.33 -21.49 -6.09
C SER A 228 -4.52 -23.01 -5.92
N PRO A 229 -5.50 -23.49 -5.15
CA PRO A 229 -5.79 -24.92 -5.02
C PRO A 229 -6.13 -25.62 -6.34
N GLN A 230 -6.37 -24.88 -7.42
CA GLN A 230 -6.89 -25.42 -8.68
C GLN A 230 -5.90 -25.57 -9.83
N ILE A 231 -4.59 -25.39 -9.64
CA ILE A 231 -3.60 -25.72 -10.69
C ILE A 231 -2.62 -26.76 -10.16
N GLY A 232 -3.02 -28.03 -10.31
CA GLY A 232 -2.12 -29.16 -10.11
C GLY A 232 -1.05 -29.18 -11.20
N LYS A 233 0.22 -29.22 -10.75
CA LYS A 233 1.48 -29.42 -11.51
C LYS A 233 1.90 -28.16 -12.29
N ARG A 234 2.89 -27.38 -11.83
CA ARG A 234 4.31 -27.76 -11.74
C ARG A 234 5.11 -26.59 -11.09
N PHE A 235 6.15 -26.94 -10.33
CA PHE A 235 7.21 -26.07 -9.76
C PHE A 235 6.86 -25.24 -8.52
N LYS A 236 7.24 -25.78 -7.34
CA LYS A 236 7.28 -25.06 -6.08
C LYS A 236 8.40 -24.01 -6.10
N LYS A 237 8.05 -22.74 -5.94
CA LYS A 237 8.96 -21.74 -5.38
C LYS A 237 8.16 -20.81 -4.47
N GLU A 238 8.30 -21.01 -3.15
CA GLU A 238 7.81 -20.04 -2.18
C GLU A 238 8.68 -18.79 -2.27
N VAL A 239 8.08 -17.65 -2.56
CA VAL A 239 8.76 -16.34 -2.46
C VAL A 239 8.26 -15.68 -1.19
N VAL A 240 9.06 -15.78 -0.13
CA VAL A 240 8.88 -14.99 1.09
C VAL A 240 9.70 -13.72 0.90
N ILE A 241 9.05 -12.55 0.78
CA ILE A 241 9.75 -11.26 0.74
C ILE A 241 9.76 -10.70 2.17
N PRO A 242 10.93 -10.52 2.81
CA PRO A 242 11.01 -9.85 4.10
C PRO A 242 10.65 -8.37 3.93
N THR A 243 9.66 -7.89 4.70
CA THR A 243 9.39 -6.45 4.80
C THR A 243 9.99 -5.94 6.12
N GLU A 244 11.27 -5.59 6.10
CA GLU A 244 11.83 -4.72 7.13
C GLU A 244 11.41 -3.28 6.81
N ILE A 245 10.26 -2.86 7.33
CA ILE A 245 9.91 -1.44 7.37
C ILE A 245 10.66 -0.86 8.58
N GLY A 246 11.82 -0.26 8.31
CA GLY A 246 12.57 0.52 9.29
C GLY A 246 11.68 1.61 9.91
N GLN A 247 11.82 1.81 11.22
CA GLN A 247 11.11 2.83 11.99
C GLN A 247 11.62 4.27 11.77
N GLY A 248 12.45 4.52 10.75
CA GLY A 248 12.88 5.86 10.34
C GLY A 248 12.21 6.22 9.03
N ASP A 249 11.89 7.51 8.83
CA ASP A 249 11.30 8.08 7.63
C ASP A 249 9.76 7.99 7.53
N ILE A 250 9.08 8.43 8.60
CA ILE A 250 7.89 9.26 8.40
C ILE A 250 8.39 10.70 8.44
N LEU A 251 8.63 11.25 7.25
CA LEU A 251 8.93 12.66 7.05
C LEU A 251 7.80 13.51 7.67
N THR A 252 8.23 14.46 8.48
CA THR A 252 7.51 15.67 8.89
C THR A 252 6.66 16.24 7.75
N LEU A 253 5.36 16.34 8.02
CA LEU A 253 4.50 17.42 7.52
C LEU A 253 4.25 18.38 8.68
#